data_AF-M0QLW5-F1
#
_entry.id   AF-M0QLW5-F1
#
_cell.length_a   1.000
_cell.length_b   1.000
_cell.length_c   1.000
_cell.angle_alpha   90.00
_cell.angle_beta   90.00
_cell.angle_gamma   90.00
#
_symmetry.space_group_name_H-M   'P 1'
#
loop_
_entity.id
_entity.type
_entity.pdbx_description
1 polymer ?
#
loop_
_entity_poly.entity_id
_entity_poly.type
_entity_poly.pdbx_seq_one_letter_code
_entity_poly.pdbx_strand_id
1 'polypeptide(L)'
;MSDERRYRGLWWIPAPVGDGSDVDKVGGVLTIDASGRVHLEVMSALVDGHLPGDGSVRRSARSFDEPRIIHGEAEGQAVTLLYCTRANGGMIHVMPAPTETQVFRAGAAVVGGWLDSADDQIFVGMRVEMSHLTEWSGRSGLSHSITGPHPVNGDESSAATGHTMTMTLETVPSDRVELPSEDITAILLWSQSFGRGGTDNAWGRTHQIKERTFYEVQTPQPRGALEFQDAIRPVQNLLTLATQSPCAVGGRHLIAADDAERRPRVELFFHGEDVEIKGSREWHHLLFTLDDLGGVQALDRWYALSRKIGPPLNVLFGLDYERHGYYETRLFTAATVVEGFHSILCPTSTAISPEDHKTIRDLIKTAQCGRSGWFTRGTQSVTTTSRLHVTTKLRKRGTTVYSTSHDTCCTSSS
;
A
#
# COMPACT_ATOMS: atom_id res chain seq x y z
N MET A 1 2.82 9.14 3.65
CA MET A 1 1.94 10.05 2.91
C MET A 1 2.83 10.90 2.03
N SER A 2 2.63 10.87 0.71
CA SER A 2 3.30 11.83 -0.16
C SER A 2 2.57 13.15 -0.01
N ASP A 3 3.32 14.23 0.20
CA ASP A 3 2.77 15.57 0.02
C ASP A 3 2.30 15.74 -1.44
N GLU A 4 1.41 16.72 -1.64
CA GLU A 4 1.03 17.16 -2.97
C GLU A 4 2.28 17.50 -3.77
N ARG A 5 2.39 16.92 -4.98
CA ARG A 5 3.49 17.20 -5.91
C ARG A 5 2.98 18.03 -7.06
N ARG A 6 3.74 19.05 -7.43
CA ARG A 6 3.43 19.94 -8.53
C ARG A 6 4.61 19.98 -9.48
N TYR A 7 4.37 19.73 -10.76
CA TYR A 7 5.37 19.79 -11.81
C TYR A 7 4.98 20.87 -12.81
N ARG A 8 5.88 21.83 -13.03
CA ARG A 8 5.68 22.91 -14.00
C ARG A 8 6.51 22.64 -15.24
N GLY A 9 5.87 22.69 -16.41
CA GLY A 9 6.53 22.27 -17.63
C GLY A 9 5.75 22.56 -18.90
N LEU A 10 6.26 21.97 -19.98
CA LEU A 10 5.66 21.97 -21.29
C LEU A 10 4.97 20.63 -21.53
N TRP A 11 3.81 20.63 -22.17
CA TRP A 11 2.94 19.47 -22.37
C TRP A 11 2.50 19.40 -23.82
N TRP A 12 2.37 18.19 -24.36
CA TRP A 12 1.95 17.98 -25.74
C TRP A 12 1.29 16.61 -25.93
N ILE A 13 0.51 16.46 -27.00
CA ILE A 13 0.00 15.16 -27.44
C ILE A 13 1.07 14.54 -28.35
N PRO A 14 1.56 13.32 -28.08
CA PRO A 14 2.55 12.70 -28.95
C PRO A 14 1.98 12.52 -30.36
N ALA A 15 2.74 12.93 -31.38
CA ALA A 15 2.40 12.65 -32.76
C ALA A 15 2.52 11.14 -33.06
N PRO A 16 1.72 10.59 -33.98
CA PRO A 16 1.91 9.22 -34.45
C PRO A 16 3.34 9.04 -34.97
N VAL A 17 3.98 7.94 -34.59
CA VAL A 17 5.36 7.62 -34.99
C VAL A 17 5.49 7.68 -36.52
N GLY A 18 6.34 8.58 -37.02
CA GLY A 18 6.66 8.72 -38.45
C GLY A 18 6.15 10.00 -39.12
N ASP A 19 5.33 10.81 -38.46
CA ASP A 19 4.97 12.14 -38.92
C ASP A 19 5.98 13.15 -38.32
N GLY A 20 6.89 13.68 -39.14
CA GLY A 20 7.92 14.63 -38.72
C GLY A 20 7.38 16.04 -38.44
N SER A 21 6.13 16.15 -37.99
CA SER A 21 5.46 17.39 -37.65
C SER A 21 5.97 17.92 -36.31
N ASP A 22 6.26 19.22 -36.25
CA ASP A 22 6.57 19.89 -34.99
C ASP A 22 5.35 19.76 -34.07
N VAL A 23 5.58 19.20 -32.88
CA VAL A 23 4.50 19.02 -31.91
C VAL A 23 4.33 20.30 -31.11
N ASP A 24 3.14 20.89 -31.18
CA ASP A 24 2.81 22.10 -30.42
C ASP A 24 2.84 21.81 -28.91
N LYS A 25 3.82 22.42 -28.23
CA LYS A 25 4.00 22.33 -26.78
C LYS A 25 3.32 23.50 -26.08
N VAL A 26 2.50 23.19 -25.07
CA VAL A 26 1.79 24.20 -24.27
C VAL A 26 2.29 24.21 -22.83
N GLY A 27 2.33 25.40 -22.22
CA GLY A 27 2.68 25.54 -20.81
C GLY A 27 1.57 25.04 -19.90
N GLY A 28 1.93 24.34 -18.82
CA GLY A 28 0.95 23.83 -17.85
C GLY A 28 1.56 23.35 -16.54
N VAL A 29 0.67 23.07 -15.58
CA VAL A 29 1.01 22.59 -14.25
C VAL A 29 0.30 21.26 -14.01
N LEU A 30 1.10 20.21 -13.81
CA LEU A 30 0.64 18.92 -13.32
C LEU A 30 0.60 18.95 -11.79
N THR A 31 -0.53 18.55 -11.22
CA THR A 31 -0.72 18.37 -9.78
C THR A 31 -1.05 16.91 -9.51
N ILE A 32 -0.30 16.31 -8.59
CA ILE A 32 -0.55 14.97 -8.06
C ILE A 32 -0.85 15.15 -6.58
N ASP A 33 -2.10 14.88 -6.19
CA ASP A 33 -2.50 15.03 -4.79
C ASP A 33 -1.99 13.88 -3.89
N ALA A 34 -2.21 13.99 -2.58
CA ALA A 34 -1.78 12.97 -1.62
C ALA A 34 -2.45 11.59 -1.82
N SER A 35 -3.60 11.54 -2.50
CA SER A 35 -4.32 10.31 -2.87
C SER A 35 -3.86 9.74 -4.23
N GLY A 36 -2.92 10.40 -4.89
CA GLY A 36 -2.38 10.04 -6.20
C GLY A 36 -3.26 10.45 -7.38
N ARG A 37 -4.28 11.30 -7.20
CA ARG A 37 -5.07 11.83 -8.32
C ARG A 37 -4.22 12.78 -9.14
N VAL A 38 -4.33 12.64 -10.45
CA VAL A 38 -3.48 13.32 -11.42
C VAL A 38 -4.30 14.33 -12.21
N HIS A 39 -3.93 15.59 -12.09
CA HIS A 39 -4.62 16.72 -12.71
C HIS A 39 -3.63 17.60 -13.47
N LEU A 40 -3.86 17.80 -14.77
CA LEU A 40 -3.07 18.71 -15.59
C LEU A 40 -3.91 19.93 -15.94
N GLU A 41 -3.40 21.12 -15.64
CA GLU A 41 -3.96 22.40 -16.08
C GLU A 41 -3.02 23.04 -17.10
N VAL A 42 -3.51 23.29 -18.31
CA VAL A 42 -2.74 23.95 -19.38
C VAL A 42 -3.31 25.34 -19.68
N MET A 43 -2.42 26.27 -20.04
CA MET A 43 -2.75 27.68 -20.29
C MET A 43 -3.04 27.99 -21.77
N SER A 44 -3.24 26.95 -22.58
CA SER A 44 -3.61 27.05 -23.99
C SER A 44 -4.37 25.78 -24.41
N ALA A 45 -4.98 25.79 -25.59
CA ALA A 45 -5.69 24.64 -26.12
C ALA A 45 -4.69 23.52 -26.48
N LEU A 46 -4.85 22.36 -25.86
CA LEU A 46 -4.14 21.14 -26.24
C LEU A 46 -4.98 20.28 -27.21
N VAL A 47 -6.30 20.37 -27.08
CA VAL A 47 -7.28 19.74 -27.98
C VAL A 47 -8.28 20.80 -28.40
N ASP A 48 -8.61 20.87 -29.69
CA ASP A 48 -9.60 21.80 -30.21
C ASP A 48 -10.97 21.58 -29.55
N GLY A 49 -11.50 22.63 -28.93
CA GLY A 49 -12.83 22.60 -28.33
C GLY A 49 -13.90 22.86 -29.39
N HIS A 50 -14.61 21.83 -29.85
CA HIS A 50 -15.98 22.07 -30.33
C HIS A 50 -16.85 22.36 -29.10
N LEU A 51 -17.00 23.64 -28.76
CA LEU A 51 -18.04 24.09 -27.83
C LEU A 51 -19.41 23.81 -28.48
N PRO A 52 -20.37 23.19 -27.78
CA PRO A 52 -21.72 23.01 -28.29
C PRO A 52 -22.44 24.37 -28.27
N GLY A 53 -22.26 25.14 -29.34
CA GLY A 53 -22.84 26.49 -29.46
C GLY A 53 -23.08 26.97 -30.88
N ASP A 54 -22.57 26.29 -31.91
CA ASP A 54 -22.85 26.67 -33.30
C ASP A 54 -23.79 25.66 -33.98
N GLY A 55 -24.84 26.20 -34.59
CA GLY A 55 -26.07 25.53 -34.97
C GLY A 55 -25.98 24.63 -36.20
N SER A 56 -24.92 23.83 -36.36
CA SER A 56 -24.82 22.91 -37.49
C SER A 56 -24.28 21.53 -37.11
N VAL A 57 -25.11 20.53 -37.45
CA VAL A 57 -24.83 19.09 -37.53
C VAL A 57 -24.81 18.33 -36.20
N ARG A 58 -25.99 17.79 -35.85
CA ARG A 58 -26.10 16.58 -35.02
C ARG A 58 -25.44 15.40 -35.76
N ARG A 59 -24.17 15.13 -35.47
CA ARG A 59 -23.62 13.77 -35.59
C ARG A 59 -23.58 13.15 -34.20
N SER A 60 -24.45 12.17 -34.02
CA SER A 60 -24.33 11.15 -32.98
C SER A 60 -23.00 10.40 -33.16
N ALA A 61 -22.08 10.53 -32.22
CA ALA A 61 -21.15 9.49 -31.79
C ALA A 61 -20.29 10.02 -30.64
N ARG A 62 -20.01 9.18 -29.64
CA ARG A 62 -18.82 9.33 -28.81
C ARG A 62 -17.61 9.29 -29.76
N SER A 63 -17.03 10.43 -30.13
CA SER A 63 -15.85 10.51 -31.00
C SER A 63 -14.62 10.77 -30.12
N PHE A 64 -13.83 9.74 -29.79
CA PHE A 64 -12.57 9.38 -30.48
C PHE A 64 -11.40 10.39 -30.36
N ASP A 65 -11.58 11.57 -29.77
CA ASP A 65 -10.56 12.64 -29.72
C ASP A 65 -10.00 12.97 -28.33
N GLU A 66 -10.36 12.20 -27.30
CA GLU A 66 -9.70 12.36 -25.99
C GLU A 66 -8.29 11.74 -26.07
N PRO A 67 -7.21 12.52 -25.84
CA PRO A 67 -5.87 12.00 -25.94
C PRO A 67 -5.70 10.93 -24.85
N ARG A 68 -5.50 9.67 -25.24
CA ARG A 68 -5.20 8.60 -24.26
C ARG A 68 -3.89 8.87 -23.53
N ILE A 69 -3.00 9.67 -24.12
CA ILE A 69 -1.66 10.00 -23.64
C ILE A 69 -1.38 11.48 -23.82
N ILE A 70 -0.76 12.09 -22.82
CA ILE A 70 -0.14 13.42 -22.90
C ILE A 70 1.30 13.28 -22.42
N HIS A 71 2.25 13.78 -23.19
CA HIS A 71 3.65 13.89 -22.80
C HIS A 71 3.90 15.24 -22.13
N GLY A 72 4.92 15.27 -21.28
CA GLY A 72 5.41 16.49 -20.68
C GLY A 72 6.91 16.46 -20.42
N GLU A 73 7.47 17.65 -20.35
CA GLU A 73 8.82 17.90 -19.87
C GLU A 73 8.70 18.94 -18.76
N ALA A 74 8.88 18.49 -17.52
CA ALA A 74 8.63 19.30 -16.33
C ALA A 74 9.74 19.09 -15.30
N GLU A 75 10.30 20.18 -14.79
CA GLU A 75 11.38 20.15 -13.78
C GLU A 75 12.58 19.26 -14.16
N GLY A 76 12.91 19.19 -15.46
CA GLY A 76 13.99 18.37 -15.99
C GLY A 76 13.69 16.87 -16.01
N GLN A 77 12.42 16.48 -15.90
CA GLN A 77 11.96 15.09 -15.99
C GLN A 77 11.02 14.92 -17.19
N ALA A 78 11.17 13.81 -17.89
CA ALA A 78 10.18 13.32 -18.85
C ALA A 78 8.96 12.80 -18.09
N VAL A 79 7.76 13.19 -18.51
CA VAL A 79 6.50 12.78 -17.88
C VAL A 79 5.54 12.26 -18.94
N THR A 80 4.86 11.16 -18.64
CA THR A 80 3.75 10.65 -19.43
C THR A 80 2.49 10.52 -18.58
N LEU A 81 1.41 11.14 -19.03
CA LEU A 81 0.08 11.00 -18.45
C LEU A 81 -0.70 9.95 -19.24
N LEU A 82 -1.32 9.01 -18.53
CA LEU A 82 -2.04 7.87 -19.11
C LEU A 82 -3.53 7.96 -18.85
N TYR A 83 -4.32 7.49 -19.82
CA TYR A 83 -5.79 7.48 -19.78
C TYR A 83 -6.35 8.89 -19.50
N CYS A 84 -5.85 9.88 -20.24
CA CYS A 84 -6.27 11.25 -20.04
C CYS A 84 -7.69 11.46 -20.57
N THR A 85 -8.49 12.17 -19.77
CA THR A 85 -9.85 12.57 -20.10
C THR A 85 -9.94 14.08 -19.88
N ARG A 86 -10.63 14.78 -20.78
CA ARG A 86 -10.83 16.22 -20.62
C ARG A 86 -11.79 16.45 -19.46
N ALA A 87 -11.39 17.28 -18.51
CA ALA A 87 -12.25 17.78 -17.46
C ALA A 87 -12.73 19.20 -17.80
N ASN A 88 -13.61 19.77 -16.96
CA ASN A 88 -14.09 21.14 -17.14
C ASN A 88 -12.91 22.12 -17.28
N GLY A 89 -12.81 22.77 -18.45
CA GLY A 89 -11.97 23.93 -18.71
C GLY A 89 -12.80 25.21 -18.72
N GLY A 90 -12.14 26.34 -18.58
CA GLY A 90 -12.78 27.65 -18.58
C GLY A 90 -12.02 28.63 -19.47
N MET A 91 -12.75 29.52 -20.13
CA MET A 91 -12.15 30.69 -20.77
C MET A 91 -12.22 31.84 -19.77
N ILE A 92 -11.07 32.34 -19.33
CA ILE A 92 -11.03 33.53 -18.47
C ILE A 92 -10.70 34.71 -19.38
N HIS A 93 -11.70 35.56 -19.62
CA HIS A 93 -11.51 36.84 -20.30
C HIS A 93 -10.92 37.87 -19.32
N VAL A 94 -9.61 37.84 -19.11
CA VAL A 94 -8.90 38.94 -18.46
C VAL A 94 -8.31 39.83 -19.55
N MET A 95 -8.83 41.05 -19.72
CA MET A 95 -8.24 42.02 -20.63
C MET A 95 -6.77 42.28 -20.24
N PRO A 96 -5.82 42.33 -21.19
CA PRO A 96 -6.00 42.53 -22.62
C PRO A 96 -6.05 41.25 -23.49
N ALA A 97 -5.92 40.04 -22.93
CA ALA A 97 -5.84 38.81 -23.73
C ALA A 97 -6.67 37.66 -23.13
N PRO A 98 -7.57 37.03 -23.91
CA PRO A 98 -8.29 35.85 -23.44
C PRO A 98 -7.31 34.72 -23.13
N THR A 99 -7.38 34.17 -21.92
CA THR A 99 -6.63 32.97 -21.55
C THR A 99 -7.59 31.79 -21.60
N GLU A 100 -7.36 30.88 -22.53
CA GLU A 100 -8.01 29.58 -22.53
C GLU A 100 -7.30 28.68 -21.52
N THR A 101 -8.04 28.12 -20.58
CA THR A 101 -7.52 27.09 -19.68
C THR A 101 -8.23 25.78 -19.97
N GLN A 102 -7.45 24.72 -20.17
CA GLN A 102 -7.97 23.37 -20.28
C GLN A 102 -7.46 22.53 -19.12
N VAL A 103 -8.34 21.70 -18.57
CA VAL A 103 -8.02 20.81 -17.46
C VAL A 103 -8.19 19.38 -17.93
N PHE A 104 -7.20 18.53 -17.64
CA PHE A 104 -7.21 17.11 -17.93
C PHE A 104 -7.11 16.32 -16.62
N ARG A 105 -7.85 15.21 -16.56
CA ARG A 105 -7.73 14.19 -15.53
C ARG A 105 -7.05 12.98 -16.15
N ALA A 106 -5.95 12.54 -15.56
CA ALA A 106 -5.26 11.33 -15.99
C ALA A 106 -5.54 10.19 -15.00
N GLY A 107 -5.64 8.97 -15.53
CA GLY A 107 -5.74 7.76 -14.70
C GLY A 107 -4.42 7.47 -13.99
N ALA A 108 -3.29 7.77 -14.62
CA ALA A 108 -1.96 7.62 -14.04
C ALA A 108 -0.95 8.64 -14.61
N ALA A 109 0.15 8.86 -13.90
CA ALA A 109 1.33 9.60 -14.35
C ALA A 109 2.58 8.73 -14.16
N VAL A 110 3.38 8.64 -15.21
CA VAL A 110 4.72 8.05 -15.23
C VAL A 110 5.71 9.20 -15.27
N VAL A 111 6.54 9.36 -14.25
CA VAL A 111 7.54 10.42 -14.13
C VAL A 111 8.92 9.80 -14.25
N GLY A 112 9.78 10.34 -15.11
CA GLY A 112 11.11 9.81 -15.40
C GLY A 112 11.23 9.07 -16.74
N GLY A 113 10.20 9.10 -17.59
CA GLY A 113 10.24 8.47 -18.92
C GLY A 113 9.03 8.84 -19.78
N TRP A 114 9.22 8.82 -21.10
CA TRP A 114 8.12 8.90 -22.06
C TRP A 114 7.70 7.51 -22.53
N LEU A 115 6.39 7.28 -22.59
CA LEU A 115 5.80 6.08 -23.21
C LEU A 115 5.11 6.46 -24.51
N ASP A 116 5.26 5.66 -25.55
CA ASP A 116 4.63 5.86 -26.84
C ASP A 116 3.16 5.44 -26.82
N SER A 117 2.83 4.43 -26.01
CA SER A 117 1.47 3.95 -25.78
C SER A 117 1.16 3.75 -24.28
N ALA A 118 -0.12 3.83 -23.91
CA ALA A 118 -0.60 3.48 -22.58
C ALA A 118 -0.49 1.98 -22.31
N ASP A 119 -0.40 1.20 -23.39
CA ASP A 119 -0.33 -0.25 -23.39
C ASP A 119 1.13 -0.73 -23.64
N ASP A 120 2.12 0.18 -23.54
CA ASP A 120 3.54 -0.14 -23.70
C ASP A 120 4.03 -1.11 -22.62
N GLN A 121 4.54 -2.25 -23.07
CA GLN A 121 5.11 -3.29 -22.22
C GLN A 121 6.64 -3.18 -22.24
N ILE A 122 7.18 -2.25 -21.46
CA ILE A 122 8.63 -1.98 -21.40
C ILE A 122 9.22 -2.23 -20.01
N PHE A 123 8.39 -2.52 -19.01
CA PHE A 123 8.82 -2.65 -17.63
C PHE A 123 8.99 -4.12 -17.23
N VAL A 124 10.13 -4.46 -16.65
CA VAL A 124 10.50 -5.80 -16.16
C VAL A 124 10.36 -5.92 -14.65
N GLY A 125 9.93 -4.87 -13.97
CA GLY A 125 9.69 -4.93 -12.54
C GLY A 125 9.07 -3.68 -11.95
N MET A 126 8.61 -3.80 -10.71
CA MET A 126 8.16 -2.69 -9.90
C MET A 126 8.58 -2.87 -8.45
N ARG A 127 9.18 -1.83 -7.87
CA ARG A 127 9.48 -1.73 -6.45
C ARG A 127 8.47 -0.81 -5.77
N VAL A 128 7.97 -1.25 -4.63
CA VAL A 128 7.03 -0.47 -3.83
C VAL A 128 7.43 -0.35 -2.37
N GLU A 129 7.09 0.80 -1.80
CA GLU A 129 7.01 0.99 -0.37
C GLU A 129 5.62 0.58 0.13
N MET A 130 5.55 -0.12 1.24
CA MET A 130 4.27 -0.45 1.89
C MET A 130 4.35 -0.09 3.36
N SER A 131 3.25 0.47 3.91
CA SER A 131 3.13 0.65 5.35
C SER A 131 3.26 -0.70 6.07
N HIS A 132 3.82 -0.70 7.27
CA HIS A 132 4.03 -1.89 8.10
C HIS A 132 4.96 -2.96 7.54
N LEU A 133 5.46 -2.85 6.30
CA LEU A 133 6.36 -3.85 5.72
C LEU A 133 7.68 -3.99 6.49
N THR A 134 8.30 -2.86 6.87
CA THR A 134 9.52 -2.87 7.69
C THR A 134 9.28 -3.57 9.03
N GLU A 135 8.18 -3.22 9.71
CA GLU A 135 7.80 -3.80 11.01
C GLU A 135 7.53 -5.30 10.90
N TRP A 136 6.72 -5.71 9.92
CA TRP A 136 6.35 -7.11 9.68
C TRP A 136 7.54 -7.98 9.26
N SER A 137 8.51 -7.40 8.55
CA SER A 137 9.71 -8.12 8.12
C SER A 137 10.56 -8.58 9.31
N GLY A 138 10.43 -7.95 10.49
CA GLY A 138 11.07 -8.38 11.74
C GLY A 138 12.60 -8.34 11.78
N ARG A 139 13.25 -8.08 10.64
CA ARG A 139 14.70 -8.07 10.49
C ARG A 139 15.20 -6.63 10.39
N SER A 140 16.25 -6.35 11.15
CA SER A 140 16.94 -5.07 11.14
C SER A 140 18.44 -5.28 11.11
N GLY A 141 19.15 -4.48 10.32
CA GLY A 141 20.60 -4.37 10.39
C GLY A 141 21.05 -3.23 11.29
N LEU A 142 20.14 -2.60 12.03
CA LEU A 142 20.43 -1.59 13.04
C LEU A 142 20.55 -2.25 14.41
N SER A 143 21.71 -2.10 15.04
CA SER A 143 21.87 -2.37 16.47
C SER A 143 22.47 -1.17 17.18
N HIS A 144 22.10 -1.00 18.46
CA HIS A 144 22.66 0.03 19.31
C HIS A 144 23.03 -0.55 20.66
N SER A 145 24.14 -0.07 21.22
CA SER A 145 24.51 -0.33 22.60
C SER A 145 24.84 0.99 23.29
N ILE A 146 24.37 1.13 24.52
CA ILE A 146 24.65 2.28 25.36
C ILE A 146 25.52 1.77 26.50
N THR A 147 26.77 2.19 26.54
CA THR A 147 27.65 1.95 27.69
C THR A 147 27.42 3.05 28.71
N GLY A 148 27.20 2.63 29.95
CA GLY A 148 26.85 3.48 31.09
C GLY A 148 27.88 4.56 31.41
N PRO A 149 27.57 5.40 32.41
CA PRO A 149 28.36 6.58 32.73
C PRO A 149 29.82 6.20 33.01
N HIS A 150 30.74 6.76 32.22
CA HIS A 150 32.18 6.64 32.44
C HIS A 150 32.81 8.03 32.66
N PRO A 151 33.87 8.13 33.46
CA PRO A 151 34.55 9.40 33.68
C PRO A 151 35.20 9.86 32.37
N VAL A 152 34.84 11.08 31.94
CA VAL A 152 35.20 11.64 30.62
C VAL A 152 36.71 11.69 30.36
N ASN A 153 37.55 11.59 31.41
CA ASN A 153 39.02 11.63 31.32
C ASN A 153 39.73 10.52 32.13
N GLY A 154 39.05 9.46 32.56
CA GLY A 154 39.66 8.42 33.41
C GLY A 154 40.04 8.87 34.83
N ASP A 155 39.72 10.11 35.19
CA ASP A 155 39.93 10.67 36.53
C ASP A 155 38.65 10.49 37.37
N GLU A 156 38.74 9.68 38.42
CA GLU A 156 37.62 9.34 39.32
C GLU A 156 37.04 10.58 40.04
N SER A 157 37.77 11.71 40.03
CA SER A 157 37.33 12.96 40.65
C SER A 157 36.49 13.87 39.73
N SER A 158 36.28 13.50 38.46
CA SER A 158 35.47 14.30 37.53
C SER A 158 33.96 14.09 37.75
N ALA A 159 33.23 15.16 38.07
CA ALA A 159 31.76 15.15 38.13
C ALA A 159 31.08 14.98 36.76
N ALA A 160 31.82 15.08 35.66
CA ALA A 160 31.30 14.88 34.30
C ALA A 160 31.29 13.39 33.94
N THR A 161 30.09 12.84 33.77
CA THR A 161 29.84 11.49 33.29
C THR A 161 29.47 11.50 31.82
N GLY A 162 30.22 10.74 31.02
CA GLY A 162 29.95 10.55 29.60
C GLY A 162 29.17 9.26 29.35
N HIS A 163 28.36 9.24 28.30
CA HIS A 163 27.79 8.01 27.76
C HIS A 163 28.42 7.74 26.41
N THR A 164 28.78 6.48 26.14
CA THR A 164 29.15 6.05 24.79
C THR A 164 27.98 5.29 24.20
N MET A 165 27.43 5.82 23.10
CA MET A 165 26.47 5.12 22.28
C MET A 165 27.18 4.63 21.02
N THR A 166 27.24 3.31 20.85
CA THR A 166 27.73 2.68 19.63
C THR A 166 26.54 2.23 18.81
N MET A 167 26.44 2.72 17.58
CA MET A 167 25.48 2.24 16.59
C MET A 167 26.22 1.44 15.52
N THR A 168 25.76 0.22 15.28
CA THR A 168 26.28 -0.63 14.22
C THR A 168 25.25 -0.73 13.11
N LEU A 169 25.70 -0.53 11.88
CA LEU A 169 24.91 -0.66 10.68
C LEU A 169 25.43 -1.85 9.87
N GLU A 170 24.66 -2.91 9.79
CA GLU A 170 24.97 -4.10 9.02
C GLU A 170 24.04 -4.19 7.80
N THR A 171 24.61 -4.56 6.65
CA THR A 171 23.80 -4.77 5.45
C THR A 171 22.96 -6.03 5.63
N VAL A 172 21.64 -5.89 5.53
CA VAL A 172 20.72 -7.03 5.52
C VAL A 172 20.62 -7.58 4.09
N PRO A 173 20.92 -8.87 3.86
CA PRO A 173 20.81 -9.45 2.53
C PRO A 173 19.36 -9.45 2.05
N SER A 174 19.17 -9.25 0.74
CA SER A 174 17.85 -9.33 0.12
C SER A 174 17.34 -10.78 0.12
N ASP A 175 16.07 -10.97 0.45
CA ASP A 175 15.41 -12.27 0.34
C ASP A 175 14.67 -12.35 -0.99
N ARG A 176 14.73 -13.50 -1.66
CA ARG A 176 14.08 -13.72 -2.96
C ARG A 176 13.32 -15.04 -2.99
N VAL A 177 12.21 -15.04 -3.70
CA VAL A 177 11.38 -16.21 -3.97
C VAL A 177 10.86 -16.15 -5.40
N GLU A 178 10.98 -17.27 -6.10
CA GLU A 178 10.32 -17.46 -7.39
C GLU A 178 8.87 -17.86 -7.11
N LEU A 179 7.93 -17.26 -7.85
CA LEU A 179 6.50 -17.52 -7.76
C LEU A 179 6.05 -18.08 -9.13
N PRO A 180 6.25 -19.38 -9.40
CA PRO A 180 6.01 -19.95 -10.73
C PRO A 180 4.55 -19.84 -11.18
N SER A 181 3.62 -19.84 -10.22
CA SER A 181 2.18 -19.68 -10.47
C SER A 181 1.81 -18.31 -11.06
N GLU A 182 2.67 -17.31 -10.91
CA GLU A 182 2.43 -15.92 -11.31
C GLU A 182 3.42 -15.44 -12.39
N ASP A 183 4.41 -16.28 -12.74
CA ASP A 183 5.53 -15.94 -13.61
C ASP A 183 6.26 -14.66 -13.14
N ILE A 184 6.52 -14.58 -11.83
CA ILE A 184 7.21 -13.44 -11.20
C ILE A 184 8.28 -13.92 -10.20
N THR A 185 9.26 -13.07 -9.96
CA THR A 185 10.19 -13.17 -8.83
C THR A 185 9.89 -12.06 -7.82
N ALA A 186 9.63 -12.44 -6.58
CA ALA A 186 9.39 -11.51 -5.49
C ALA A 186 10.65 -11.34 -4.63
N ILE A 187 10.97 -10.10 -4.30
CA ILE A 187 12.20 -9.73 -3.59
C ILE A 187 11.88 -8.77 -2.45
N LEU A 188 12.39 -9.06 -1.26
CA LEU A 188 12.41 -8.14 -0.12
C LEU A 188 13.79 -7.49 -0.01
N LEU A 189 13.81 -6.17 0.01
CA LEU A 189 15.02 -5.35 -0.02
C LEU A 189 15.06 -4.46 1.21
N TRP A 190 16.15 -4.53 1.97
CA TRP A 190 16.41 -3.62 3.07
C TRP A 190 17.31 -2.49 2.59
N SER A 191 16.86 -1.26 2.83
CA SER A 191 17.62 -0.06 2.55
C SER A 191 17.84 0.70 3.84
N GLN A 192 19.09 1.05 4.08
CA GLN A 192 19.49 1.85 5.21
C GLN A 192 20.06 3.15 4.68
N SER A 193 19.61 4.25 5.24
CA SER A 193 20.13 5.58 4.93
C SER A 193 20.62 6.23 6.22
N PHE A 194 21.87 6.65 6.18
CA PHE A 194 22.46 7.50 7.20
C PHE A 194 22.48 8.93 6.67
N GLY A 195 21.61 9.77 7.23
CA GLY A 195 21.67 11.19 6.97
C GLY A 195 22.47 11.88 8.07
N ARG A 196 23.35 12.81 7.68
CA ARG A 196 23.70 13.95 8.58
C ARG A 196 22.49 14.88 8.83
N GLY A 197 21.30 14.48 8.38
CA GLY A 197 20.05 15.21 8.46
C GLY A 197 19.46 15.15 9.86
N GLY A 198 19.95 16.04 10.72
CA GLY A 198 19.17 16.63 11.78
C GLY A 198 19.49 18.10 11.88
N THR A 199 18.77 18.82 12.74
CA THR A 199 19.06 20.23 12.97
C THR A 199 20.32 20.34 13.82
N ASP A 200 21.43 20.66 13.16
CA ASP A 200 22.59 21.24 13.82
C ASP A 200 22.29 22.73 13.99
N ASN A 201 21.90 23.13 15.20
CA ASN A 201 21.64 24.52 15.55
C ASN A 201 22.40 24.90 16.82
N ALA A 202 22.28 26.15 17.26
CA ALA A 202 22.96 26.63 18.47
C ALA A 202 22.58 25.87 19.75
N TRP A 203 21.50 25.07 19.70
CA TRP A 203 20.91 24.36 20.84
C TRP A 203 21.15 22.85 20.79
N GLY A 204 21.66 22.30 19.70
CA GLY A 204 21.89 20.86 19.61
C GLY A 204 22.30 20.36 18.24
N ARG A 205 22.65 19.07 18.20
CA ARG A 205 22.91 18.29 17.00
C ARG A 205 21.99 17.09 16.97
N THR A 206 21.48 16.74 15.80
CA THR A 206 20.62 15.57 15.64
C THR A 206 21.13 14.72 14.49
N HIS A 207 21.19 13.41 14.67
CA HIS A 207 21.53 12.45 13.62
C HIS A 207 20.35 11.51 13.41
N GLN A 208 19.99 11.25 12.15
CA GLN A 208 18.90 10.34 11.80
C GLN A 208 19.41 9.17 10.98
N ILE A 209 19.12 7.97 11.47
CA ILE A 209 19.32 6.72 10.73
C ILE A 209 17.93 6.19 10.40
N LYS A 210 17.71 5.86 9.13
CA LYS A 210 16.43 5.32 8.65
C LYS A 210 16.68 3.99 7.99
N GLU A 211 15.98 2.96 8.44
CA GLU A 211 15.88 1.67 7.77
C GLU A 211 14.48 1.48 7.19
N ARG A 212 14.41 0.95 5.98
CA ARG A 212 13.16 0.67 5.26
C ARG A 212 13.26 -0.65 4.52
N THR A 213 12.16 -1.39 4.52
CA THR A 213 11.99 -2.56 3.68
C THR A 213 11.13 -2.21 2.48
N PHE A 214 11.57 -2.64 1.30
CA PHE A 214 10.86 -2.52 0.04
C PHE A 214 10.45 -3.90 -0.47
N TYR A 215 9.31 -3.95 -1.15
CA TYR A 215 8.88 -5.12 -1.88
C TYR A 215 9.07 -4.87 -3.37
N GLU A 216 9.78 -5.76 -4.06
CA GLU A 216 10.03 -5.67 -5.49
C GLU A 216 9.52 -6.92 -6.19
N VAL A 217 8.82 -6.71 -7.30
CA VAL A 217 8.39 -7.77 -8.21
C VAL A 217 9.17 -7.62 -9.50
N GLN A 218 9.72 -8.71 -10.01
CA GLN A 218 10.37 -8.78 -11.31
C GLN A 218 9.66 -9.81 -12.18
N THR A 219 9.59 -9.53 -13.48
CA THR A 219 8.94 -10.38 -14.48
C THR A 219 9.95 -10.75 -15.57
N PRO A 220 9.92 -11.99 -16.09
CA PRO A 220 10.81 -12.38 -17.18
C PRO A 220 10.44 -11.71 -18.51
N GLN A 221 9.15 -11.39 -18.70
CA GLN A 221 8.65 -10.64 -19.85
C GLN A 221 8.28 -9.22 -19.43
N PRO A 222 8.54 -8.20 -20.27
CA PRO A 222 8.06 -6.85 -20.04
C PRO A 222 6.53 -6.79 -19.90
N ARG A 223 6.04 -5.92 -19.01
CA ARG A 223 4.62 -5.68 -18.72
C ARG A 223 4.30 -4.19 -18.74
N GLY A 224 3.02 -3.85 -18.88
CA GLY A 224 2.53 -2.49 -18.77
C GLY A 224 2.67 -1.92 -17.35
N ALA A 225 2.79 -0.60 -17.23
CA ALA A 225 3.01 0.07 -15.95
C ALA A 225 1.99 -0.29 -14.85
N LEU A 226 0.72 -0.47 -15.21
CA LEU A 226 -0.36 -0.78 -14.27
C LEU A 226 -0.53 -2.28 -13.97
N GLU A 227 0.10 -3.17 -14.75
CA GLU A 227 -0.11 -4.63 -14.62
C GLU A 227 0.50 -5.20 -13.34
N PHE A 228 1.47 -4.52 -12.73
CA PHE A 228 2.12 -4.98 -11.49
C PHE A 228 1.20 -4.87 -10.25
N GLN A 229 0.05 -4.21 -10.33
CA GLN A 229 -0.87 -4.10 -9.19
C GLN A 229 -1.40 -5.46 -8.74
N ASP A 230 -1.68 -6.36 -9.67
CA ASP A 230 -2.18 -7.71 -9.37
C ASP A 230 -1.14 -8.57 -8.64
N ALA A 231 0.14 -8.28 -8.84
CA ALA A 231 1.23 -8.91 -8.13
C ALA A 231 1.43 -8.30 -6.73
N ILE A 232 1.09 -7.02 -6.51
CA ILE A 232 1.30 -6.34 -5.22
C ILE A 232 0.17 -6.57 -4.23
N ARG A 233 -1.07 -6.61 -4.73
CA ARG A 233 -2.26 -6.69 -3.88
C ARG A 233 -2.27 -7.88 -2.91
N PRO A 234 -1.78 -9.08 -3.27
CA PRO A 234 -1.64 -10.18 -2.31
C PRO A 234 -0.78 -9.83 -1.10
N VAL A 235 0.37 -9.17 -1.28
CA VAL A 235 1.25 -8.79 -0.15
C VAL A 235 0.63 -7.67 0.68
N GLN A 236 0.00 -6.68 0.04
CA GLN A 236 -0.76 -5.65 0.76
C GLN A 236 -1.83 -6.28 1.67
N ASN A 237 -2.60 -7.24 1.14
CA ASN A 237 -3.60 -7.99 1.90
C ASN A 237 -2.99 -8.83 3.04
N LEU A 238 -1.82 -9.44 2.82
CA LEU A 238 -1.10 -10.17 3.85
C LEU A 238 -0.67 -9.26 5.00
N LEU A 239 -0.13 -8.08 4.68
CA LEU A 239 0.28 -7.09 5.68
C LEU A 239 -0.94 -6.56 6.45
N THR A 240 -2.05 -6.30 5.77
CA THR A 240 -3.30 -5.90 6.42
C THR A 240 -3.80 -6.97 7.39
N LEU A 241 -3.71 -8.25 7.01
CA LEU A 241 -4.03 -9.37 7.87
C LEU A 241 -3.09 -9.44 9.09
N ALA A 242 -1.79 -9.42 8.84
CA ALA A 242 -0.75 -9.56 9.88
C ALA A 242 -0.85 -8.43 10.92
N THR A 243 -1.11 -7.21 10.47
CA THR A 243 -1.09 -6.00 11.32
C THR A 243 -2.45 -5.66 11.91
N GLN A 244 -3.53 -6.28 11.41
CA GLN A 244 -4.91 -5.88 11.72
C GLN A 244 -5.12 -4.37 11.53
N SER A 245 -4.51 -3.84 10.48
CA SER A 245 -4.48 -2.42 10.13
C SER A 245 -4.45 -2.29 8.62
N PRO A 246 -5.19 -1.33 8.03
CA PRO A 246 -5.10 -1.09 6.60
C PRO A 246 -3.65 -0.84 6.15
N CYS A 247 -3.20 -1.57 5.13
CA CYS A 247 -1.89 -1.38 4.53
C CYS A 247 -1.99 -0.44 3.31
N ALA A 248 -1.28 0.69 3.34
CA ALA A 248 -1.13 1.60 2.22
C ALA A 248 0.10 1.23 1.37
N VAL A 249 -0.06 1.26 0.05
CA VAL A 249 1.05 1.17 -0.91
C VAL A 249 1.51 2.59 -1.24
N GLY A 250 2.72 2.92 -0.81
CA GLY A 250 3.37 4.22 -0.95
C GLY A 250 4.08 4.40 -2.29
N GLY A 251 5.36 4.81 -2.26
CA GLY A 251 6.15 5.04 -3.47
C GLY A 251 6.17 3.81 -4.39
N ARG A 252 5.99 4.03 -5.70
CA ARG A 252 6.01 3.00 -6.74
C ARG A 252 7.06 3.37 -7.77
N HIS A 253 8.03 2.49 -7.97
CA HIS A 253 9.16 2.69 -8.85
C HIS A 253 9.18 1.57 -9.90
N LEU A 254 8.99 1.92 -11.16
CA LEU A 254 9.05 0.99 -12.28
C LEU A 254 10.49 0.74 -12.69
N ILE A 255 10.77 -0.44 -13.22
CA ILE A 255 12.08 -0.88 -13.69
C ILE A 255 11.94 -1.22 -15.17
N ALA A 256 12.52 -0.40 -16.05
CA ALA A 256 12.49 -0.62 -17.50
C ALA A 256 13.50 -1.68 -17.94
N ALA A 257 13.19 -2.42 -19.02
CA ALA A 257 14.03 -3.49 -19.57
C ALA A 257 15.42 -3.01 -20.00
N ASP A 258 15.46 -1.90 -20.75
CA ASP A 258 16.68 -1.33 -21.32
C ASP A 258 17.62 -0.70 -20.28
N ASP A 259 17.14 -0.54 -19.04
CA ASP A 259 17.77 0.28 -18.00
C ASP A 259 17.93 -0.46 -16.65
N ALA A 260 17.87 -1.80 -16.67
CA ALA A 260 18.00 -2.64 -15.49
C ALA A 260 19.28 -2.35 -14.65
N GLU A 261 20.36 -1.89 -15.31
CA GLU A 261 21.64 -1.54 -14.67
C GLU A 261 21.72 -0.09 -14.16
N ARG A 262 21.10 0.88 -14.86
CA ARG A 262 21.17 2.32 -14.51
C ARG A 262 20.09 2.78 -13.55
N ARG A 263 18.97 2.04 -13.45
CA ARG A 263 17.82 2.32 -12.57
C ARG A 263 17.42 3.81 -12.55
N PRO A 264 17.09 4.43 -13.71
CA PRO A 264 16.40 5.71 -13.68
C PRO A 264 15.13 5.55 -12.84
N ARG A 265 14.87 6.55 -12.00
CA ARG A 265 13.81 6.51 -11.01
C ARG A 265 12.47 6.80 -11.69
N VAL A 266 11.95 5.84 -12.45
CA VAL A 266 10.63 5.96 -13.07
C VAL A 266 9.59 5.80 -11.98
N GLU A 267 8.92 6.89 -11.60
CA GLU A 267 7.88 6.89 -10.57
C GLU A 267 6.50 6.77 -11.19
N LEU A 268 5.66 5.91 -10.62
CA LEU A 268 4.28 5.73 -11.04
C LEU A 268 3.33 6.32 -9.99
N PHE A 269 2.45 7.21 -10.44
CA PHE A 269 1.36 7.77 -9.65
C PHE A 269 0.02 7.41 -10.29
N PHE A 270 -0.94 7.01 -9.48
CA PHE A 270 -2.33 6.86 -9.89
C PHE A 270 -3.19 6.94 -8.63
N HIS A 271 -4.50 7.16 -8.80
CA HIS A 271 -5.40 7.27 -7.67
C HIS A 271 -5.46 5.95 -6.89
N GLY A 272 -4.94 5.96 -5.66
CA GLY A 272 -4.98 4.83 -4.73
C GLY A 272 -6.12 4.92 -3.73
N GLU A 273 -6.22 3.92 -2.87
CA GLU A 273 -7.16 3.92 -1.73
C GLU A 273 -6.71 4.96 -0.69
N ASP A 274 -7.64 5.80 -0.22
CA ASP A 274 -7.38 6.77 0.86
C ASP A 274 -7.32 6.07 2.21
N VAL A 275 -6.13 5.59 2.55
CA VAL A 275 -5.92 4.79 3.76
C VAL A 275 -5.35 5.63 4.90
N GLU A 276 -6.08 5.68 6.02
CA GLU A 276 -5.56 6.24 7.27
C GLU A 276 -4.59 5.25 7.92
N ILE A 277 -3.30 5.50 7.72
CA ILE A 277 -2.22 4.69 8.30
C ILE A 277 -2.16 4.99 9.80
N LYS A 278 -2.58 4.04 10.63
CA LYS A 278 -2.33 4.12 12.07
C LYS A 278 -0.83 4.11 12.31
N GLY A 279 -0.37 4.94 13.24
CA GLY A 279 1.05 4.99 13.63
C GLY A 279 1.61 3.62 14.01
N SER A 280 2.95 3.51 14.02
CA SER A 280 3.71 2.32 14.41
C SER A 280 3.06 1.61 15.60
N ARG A 281 2.69 0.34 15.43
CA ARG A 281 2.27 -0.51 16.53
C ARG A 281 3.52 -1.13 17.16
N GLU A 282 3.44 -1.49 18.44
CA GLU A 282 4.50 -2.27 19.05
C GLU A 282 4.52 -3.67 18.43
N TRP A 283 5.71 -4.24 18.18
CA TRP A 283 5.88 -5.50 17.44
C TRP A 283 5.06 -6.68 17.98
N HIS A 284 4.71 -6.66 19.28
CA HIS A 284 3.87 -7.67 19.92
C HIS A 284 2.36 -7.53 19.61
N HIS A 285 1.97 -6.59 18.76
CA HIS A 285 0.60 -6.43 18.25
C HIS A 285 0.38 -7.01 16.85
N LEU A 286 1.42 -7.56 16.22
CA LEU A 286 1.28 -8.31 14.98
C LEU A 286 0.74 -9.73 15.25
N LEU A 287 -0.15 -10.23 14.38
CA LEU A 287 -0.64 -11.61 14.44
C LEU A 287 0.45 -12.63 14.11
N PHE A 288 1.35 -12.26 13.19
CA PHE A 288 2.50 -13.03 12.77
C PHE A 288 3.49 -12.10 12.03
N THR A 289 4.76 -12.47 12.04
CA THR A 289 5.85 -11.85 11.30
C THR A 289 6.24 -12.69 10.09
N LEU A 290 7.19 -12.22 9.28
CA LEU A 290 7.76 -13.00 8.18
C LEU A 290 8.40 -14.32 8.67
N ASP A 291 9.08 -14.29 9.81
CA ASP A 291 9.76 -15.46 10.36
C ASP A 291 8.77 -16.52 10.85
N ASP A 292 7.63 -16.12 11.42
CA ASP A 292 6.55 -17.04 11.83
C ASP A 292 5.97 -17.86 10.66
N LEU A 293 6.07 -17.34 9.43
CA LEU A 293 5.63 -18.03 8.22
C LEU A 293 6.69 -18.96 7.62
N GLY A 294 7.93 -18.91 8.12
CA GLY A 294 9.09 -19.60 7.54
C GLY A 294 9.82 -18.78 6.48
N GLY A 295 9.78 -17.45 6.57
CA GLY A 295 10.51 -16.55 5.68
C GLY A 295 9.81 -16.26 4.35
N VAL A 296 10.55 -15.68 3.40
CA VAL A 296 10.03 -15.24 2.09
C VAL A 296 9.39 -16.38 1.27
N GLN A 297 9.78 -17.64 1.54
CA GLN A 297 9.26 -18.81 0.83
C GLN A 297 7.79 -19.09 1.14
N ALA A 298 7.25 -18.51 2.21
CA ALA A 298 5.83 -18.56 2.49
C ALA A 298 4.98 -17.76 1.50
N LEU A 299 5.58 -16.80 0.78
CA LEU A 299 4.85 -15.99 -0.20
C LEU A 299 4.26 -16.87 -1.31
N ASP A 300 4.97 -17.88 -1.83
CA ASP A 300 4.42 -18.78 -2.85
C ASP A 300 3.10 -19.44 -2.43
N ARG A 301 3.09 -20.01 -1.22
CA ARG A 301 1.87 -20.60 -0.63
C ARG A 301 0.77 -19.55 -0.41
N TRP A 302 1.15 -18.34 -0.01
CA TRP A 302 0.19 -17.25 0.18
C TRP A 302 -0.41 -16.78 -1.14
N TYR A 303 0.39 -16.61 -2.20
CA TYR A 303 -0.09 -16.23 -3.53
C TYR A 303 -1.08 -17.28 -4.05
N ALA A 304 -0.70 -18.55 -4.01
CA ALA A 304 -1.58 -19.65 -4.41
C ALA A 304 -2.92 -19.65 -3.63
N LEU A 305 -2.87 -19.43 -2.31
CA LEU A 305 -4.08 -19.29 -1.50
C LEU A 305 -4.88 -18.06 -1.91
N SER A 306 -4.24 -16.90 -2.02
CA SER A 306 -4.89 -15.62 -2.35
C SER A 306 -5.62 -15.68 -3.69
N ARG A 307 -5.09 -16.39 -4.68
CA ARG A 307 -5.76 -16.63 -5.96
C ARG A 307 -6.96 -17.54 -5.80
N LYS A 308 -6.84 -18.61 -5.00
CA LYS A 308 -7.93 -19.54 -4.73
C LYS A 308 -9.13 -18.86 -4.05
N ILE A 309 -8.89 -17.98 -3.06
CA ILE A 309 -9.94 -17.29 -2.28
C ILE A 309 -10.12 -15.82 -2.68
N GLY A 310 -9.64 -15.42 -3.86
CA GLY A 310 -9.44 -14.02 -4.25
C GLY A 310 -10.66 -13.11 -4.08
N PRO A 311 -11.84 -13.43 -4.64
CA PRO A 311 -12.97 -12.53 -4.57
C PRO A 311 -13.45 -12.28 -3.13
N PRO A 312 -13.70 -13.29 -2.28
CA PRO A 312 -14.02 -13.06 -0.86
C PRO A 312 -12.90 -12.33 -0.10
N LEU A 313 -11.64 -12.60 -0.42
CA LEU A 313 -10.49 -11.95 0.22
C LEU A 313 -10.44 -10.44 -0.08
N ASN A 314 -10.67 -10.06 -1.34
CA ASN A 314 -10.71 -8.66 -1.76
C ASN A 314 -11.87 -7.91 -1.11
N VAL A 315 -13.03 -8.54 -0.97
CA VAL A 315 -14.18 -7.95 -0.26
C VAL A 315 -13.87 -7.78 1.23
N LEU A 316 -13.22 -8.76 1.87
CA LEU A 316 -12.83 -8.67 3.28
C LEU A 316 -11.97 -7.43 3.53
N PHE A 317 -10.90 -7.26 2.76
CA PHE A 317 -9.97 -6.15 2.95
C PHE A 317 -10.54 -4.84 2.42
N GLY A 318 -11.44 -4.87 1.44
CA GLY A 318 -12.22 -3.70 1.04
C GLY A 318 -12.94 -3.04 2.21
N LEU A 319 -13.45 -3.82 3.17
CA LEU A 319 -14.08 -3.30 4.40
C LEU A 319 -13.12 -2.55 5.33
N ASP A 320 -11.82 -2.77 5.20
CA ASP A 320 -10.77 -2.09 5.97
C ASP A 320 -10.30 -0.81 5.26
N TYR A 321 -10.42 -0.75 3.93
CA TYR A 321 -10.08 0.41 3.11
C TYR A 321 -11.26 1.39 2.91
N GLU A 322 -12.51 0.92 3.08
CA GLU A 322 -13.70 1.77 3.05
C GLU A 322 -13.86 2.60 4.34
N ARG A 323 -13.75 3.93 4.20
CA ARG A 323 -13.84 4.86 5.33
C ARG A 323 -15.28 5.15 5.79
N HIS A 324 -16.29 4.89 4.94
CA HIS A 324 -17.68 5.27 5.18
C HIS A 324 -18.64 4.12 4.87
N GLY A 325 -19.54 3.80 5.79
CA GLY A 325 -20.57 2.78 5.57
C GLY A 325 -21.34 2.46 6.85
N TYR A 326 -22.57 1.96 6.68
CA TYR A 326 -23.39 1.51 7.81
C TYR A 326 -22.80 0.24 8.43
N TYR A 327 -22.85 0.15 9.76
CA TYR A 327 -22.29 -0.98 10.50
C TYR A 327 -22.97 -2.30 10.08
N GLU A 328 -24.27 -2.25 9.85
CA GLU A 328 -25.10 -3.36 9.37
C GLU A 328 -24.59 -3.90 8.03
N THR A 329 -24.29 -3.00 7.08
CA THR A 329 -23.72 -3.37 5.79
C THR A 329 -22.36 -4.06 5.97
N ARG A 330 -21.48 -3.50 6.82
CA ARG A 330 -20.16 -4.11 7.08
C ARG A 330 -20.28 -5.50 7.72
N LEU A 331 -21.24 -5.68 8.63
CA LEU A 331 -21.48 -6.98 9.27
C LEU A 331 -22.02 -8.00 8.27
N PHE A 332 -22.98 -7.60 7.44
CA PHE A 332 -23.55 -8.44 6.39
C PHE A 332 -22.47 -8.87 5.39
N THR A 333 -21.68 -7.92 4.88
CA THR A 333 -20.58 -8.20 3.97
C THR A 333 -19.56 -9.15 4.59
N ALA A 334 -19.22 -8.97 5.88
CA ALA A 334 -18.31 -9.88 6.57
C ALA A 334 -18.86 -11.31 6.67
N ALA A 335 -20.17 -11.49 6.89
CA ALA A 335 -20.79 -12.81 6.88
C ALA A 335 -20.73 -13.46 5.49
N THR A 336 -21.03 -12.69 4.43
CA THR A 336 -20.92 -13.16 3.04
C THR A 336 -19.50 -13.58 2.69
N VAL A 337 -18.48 -12.83 3.15
CA VAL A 337 -17.06 -13.20 2.98
C VAL A 337 -16.75 -14.54 3.65
N VAL A 338 -17.18 -14.72 4.90
CA VAL A 338 -16.94 -15.97 5.65
C VAL A 338 -17.58 -17.16 4.95
N GLU A 339 -18.81 -16.99 4.45
CA GLU A 339 -19.49 -18.01 3.66
C GLU A 339 -18.74 -18.30 2.34
N GLY A 340 -18.23 -17.27 1.68
CA GLY A 340 -17.38 -17.42 0.49
C GLY A 340 -16.08 -18.18 0.76
N PHE A 341 -15.42 -17.93 1.89
CA PHE A 341 -14.25 -18.73 2.29
C PHE A 341 -14.63 -20.18 2.58
N HIS A 342 -15.73 -20.39 3.31
CA HIS A 342 -16.18 -21.74 3.66
C HIS A 342 -16.54 -22.55 2.40
N SER A 343 -17.25 -21.97 1.43
CA SER A 343 -17.63 -22.68 0.21
C SER A 343 -16.41 -23.08 -0.65
N ILE A 344 -15.38 -22.23 -0.72
CA ILE A 344 -14.17 -22.49 -1.51
C ILE A 344 -13.22 -23.46 -0.80
N LEU A 345 -13.05 -23.31 0.52
CA LEU A 345 -12.10 -24.12 1.30
C LEU A 345 -12.69 -25.46 1.75
N CYS A 346 -14.01 -25.52 1.94
CA CYS A 346 -14.74 -26.68 2.43
C CYS A 346 -15.92 -27.04 1.50
N PRO A 347 -15.68 -27.36 0.22
CA PRO A 347 -16.76 -27.58 -0.77
C PRO A 347 -17.66 -28.78 -0.46
N THR A 348 -17.16 -29.74 0.33
CA THR A 348 -17.90 -30.94 0.76
C THR A 348 -18.71 -30.74 2.04
N SER A 349 -18.58 -29.59 2.70
CA SER A 349 -19.27 -29.29 3.95
C SER A 349 -20.71 -28.85 3.66
N THR A 350 -21.64 -29.80 3.69
CA THR A 350 -23.07 -29.55 3.53
C THR A 350 -23.73 -29.45 4.90
N ALA A 351 -23.88 -28.21 5.38
CA ALA A 351 -24.56 -27.79 6.61
C ALA A 351 -23.77 -27.91 7.93
N ILE A 352 -24.00 -26.92 8.79
CA ILE A 352 -23.57 -26.90 10.20
C ILE A 352 -24.39 -27.95 10.94
N SER A 353 -23.74 -28.78 11.77
CA SER A 353 -24.45 -29.77 12.58
C SER A 353 -25.50 -29.07 13.49
N PRO A 354 -26.63 -29.70 13.82
CA PRO A 354 -27.64 -29.09 14.70
C PRO A 354 -27.07 -28.69 16.06
N GLU A 355 -26.06 -29.41 16.55
CA GLU A 355 -25.37 -29.15 17.81
C GLU A 355 -24.48 -27.90 17.73
N ASP A 356 -23.72 -27.76 16.65
CA ASP A 356 -22.89 -26.57 16.41
C ASP A 356 -23.77 -25.33 16.17
N HIS A 357 -24.88 -25.48 15.44
CA HIS A 357 -25.82 -24.40 15.21
C HIS A 357 -26.48 -23.92 16.51
N LYS A 358 -26.86 -24.83 17.41
CA LYS A 358 -27.36 -24.50 18.75
C LYS A 358 -26.30 -23.76 19.57
N THR A 359 -25.06 -24.26 19.54
CA THR A 359 -23.92 -23.66 20.26
C THR A 359 -23.64 -22.23 19.79
N ILE A 360 -23.61 -22.00 18.47
CA ILE A 360 -23.41 -20.67 17.88
C ILE A 360 -24.56 -19.72 18.26
N ARG A 361 -25.81 -20.20 18.20
CA ARG A 361 -26.99 -19.40 18.59
C ARG A 361 -26.92 -18.95 20.05
N ASP A 362 -26.53 -19.84 20.95
CA ASP A 362 -26.43 -19.53 22.38
C ASP A 362 -25.27 -18.57 22.68
N LEU A 363 -24.16 -18.68 21.94
CA LEU A 363 -23.05 -17.71 21.97
C LEU A 363 -23.49 -16.30 21.53
N ILE A 364 -24.23 -16.20 20.42
CA ILE A 364 -24.73 -14.91 19.92
C ILE A 364 -25.68 -14.27 20.94
N LYS A 365 -26.61 -15.05 21.49
CA LYS A 365 -27.53 -14.58 22.55
C LYS A 365 -26.77 -14.09 23.77
N THR A 366 -25.75 -14.82 24.21
CA THR A 366 -24.94 -14.44 25.38
C THR A 366 -24.17 -13.14 25.13
N ALA A 367 -23.59 -12.96 23.93
CA ALA A 367 -22.88 -11.74 23.54
C ALA A 367 -23.81 -10.51 23.45
N GLN A 368 -25.08 -10.72 23.06
CA GLN A 368 -26.10 -9.66 23.06
C GLN A 368 -26.59 -9.33 24.48
N CYS A 369 -26.77 -10.33 25.35
CA CYS A 369 -27.20 -10.12 26.74
C CYS A 369 -26.12 -9.47 27.62
N GLY A 370 -24.83 -9.65 27.32
CA GLY A 370 -23.73 -9.01 28.07
C GLY A 370 -23.50 -7.51 27.79
N ARG A 371 -24.23 -6.91 26.85
CA ARG A 371 -24.01 -5.52 26.39
C ARG A 371 -25.03 -4.48 26.90
N SER A 372 -26.01 -4.87 27.71
CA SER A 372 -27.01 -3.95 28.27
C SER A 372 -26.43 -2.90 29.25
N GLY A 373 -25.16 -3.00 29.65
CA GLY A 373 -24.48 -2.04 30.54
C GLY A 373 -23.43 -1.11 29.91
N TRP A 374 -23.15 -1.20 28.60
CA TRP A 374 -22.02 -0.50 27.97
C TRP A 374 -22.39 0.74 27.13
N PHE A 375 -23.68 1.05 26.96
CA PHE A 375 -24.13 2.11 26.06
C PHE A 375 -23.91 3.55 26.56
N THR A 376 -23.15 3.77 27.64
CA THR A 376 -22.87 5.11 28.20
C THR A 376 -21.42 5.57 28.19
N ARG A 377 -20.47 4.87 27.53
CA ARG A 377 -19.12 5.44 27.31
C ARG A 377 -18.50 5.06 25.97
N GLY A 378 -18.26 6.09 25.14
CA GLY A 378 -17.06 6.26 24.35
C GLY A 378 -16.90 5.37 23.11
N THR A 379 -17.05 5.99 21.95
CA THR A 379 -16.59 5.54 20.63
C THR A 379 -15.15 4.98 20.66
N GLN A 380 -15.01 3.66 20.58
CA GLN A 380 -13.76 3.01 20.18
C GLN A 380 -14.02 1.97 19.08
N SER A 381 -13.22 2.12 18.02
CA SER A 381 -13.13 1.31 16.80
C SER A 381 -13.13 -0.19 17.10
N VAL A 382 -14.07 -0.93 16.50
CA VAL A 382 -14.08 -2.41 16.50
C VAL A 382 -12.97 -2.88 15.55
N THR A 383 -11.83 -3.27 16.11
CA THR A 383 -10.70 -3.88 15.39
C THR A 383 -10.84 -5.41 15.25
N THR A 384 -10.16 -5.94 14.23
CA THR A 384 -10.06 -7.34 13.77
C THR A 384 -9.79 -8.37 14.87
N THR A 385 -9.24 -7.96 16.01
CA THR A 385 -9.05 -8.77 17.23
C THR A 385 -10.37 -9.38 17.75
N SER A 386 -11.49 -8.70 17.50
CA SER A 386 -12.83 -9.16 17.88
C SER A 386 -13.34 -10.31 17.00
N ARG A 387 -12.74 -10.52 15.81
CA ARG A 387 -13.21 -11.44 14.77
C ARG A 387 -12.53 -12.82 14.80
N LEU A 388 -11.30 -12.93 15.31
CA LEU A 388 -10.55 -14.20 15.41
C LEU A 388 -10.66 -14.90 16.79
N HIS A 389 -11.18 -14.24 17.81
CA HIS A 389 -11.37 -14.84 19.14
C HIS A 389 -12.46 -15.93 19.18
N VAL A 390 -13.32 -15.99 18.16
CA VAL A 390 -14.38 -17.00 18.05
C VAL A 390 -13.85 -18.34 17.51
N THR A 391 -12.83 -18.34 16.65
CA THR A 391 -12.28 -19.57 16.05
C THR A 391 -11.25 -20.26 16.95
N THR A 392 -10.52 -19.52 17.79
CA THR A 392 -9.44 -20.08 18.62
C THR A 392 -9.96 -20.85 19.84
N LYS A 393 -11.18 -20.57 20.32
CA LYS A 393 -11.81 -21.32 21.43
C LYS A 393 -12.31 -22.72 21.05
N LEU A 394 -12.44 -23.03 19.76
CA LEU A 394 -12.91 -24.34 19.28
C LEU A 394 -11.80 -25.40 19.18
N ARG A 395 -10.51 -25.01 19.15
CA ARG A 395 -9.38 -25.96 19.03
C ARG A 395 -8.88 -26.54 20.36
N LYS A 396 -9.19 -25.91 21.51
CA LYS A 396 -8.70 -26.34 22.84
C LYS A 396 -9.55 -27.42 23.54
N ARG A 397 -10.62 -27.94 22.92
CA ARG A 397 -11.48 -28.99 23.53
C ARG A 397 -11.31 -30.40 22.94
N GLY A 398 -10.36 -30.60 22.02
CA GLY A 398 -10.16 -31.86 21.31
C GLY A 398 -8.91 -32.65 21.69
N THR A 399 -8.49 -32.65 22.96
CA THR A 399 -7.38 -33.52 23.40
C THR A 399 -7.73 -34.17 24.74
N THR A 400 -8.46 -35.28 24.64
CA THR A 400 -8.66 -36.23 25.74
C THR A 400 -7.36 -37.02 25.93
N VAL A 401 -6.67 -36.80 27.04
CA VAL A 401 -5.71 -37.79 27.57
C VAL A 401 -6.27 -38.27 28.90
N TYR A 402 -6.60 -39.56 28.92
CA TYR A 402 -6.93 -40.31 30.13
C TYR A 402 -5.74 -40.32 31.09
N SER A 403 -5.96 -39.95 32.34
CA SER A 403 -5.20 -40.47 33.48
C SER A 403 -6.00 -40.27 34.76
N THR A 404 -6.32 -41.40 35.37
CA THR A 404 -7.11 -41.65 36.57
C THR A 404 -6.68 -40.87 37.81
N SER A 405 -7.70 -40.44 38.56
CA SER A 405 -7.66 -39.96 39.94
C SER A 405 -7.20 -41.04 40.92
N HIS A 406 -6.35 -40.68 41.88
CA HIS A 406 -6.43 -41.21 43.23
C HIS A 406 -6.17 -40.08 44.23
N ASP A 407 -7.15 -39.89 45.11
CA ASP A 407 -7.13 -39.03 46.29
C ASP A 407 -5.96 -39.34 47.21
N THR A 408 -5.37 -38.31 47.83
CA THR A 408 -5.34 -38.25 49.31
C THR A 408 -5.08 -36.84 49.83
N CYS A 409 -5.93 -36.49 50.79
CA CYS A 409 -5.83 -35.39 51.74
C CYS A 409 -4.52 -35.44 52.54
N CYS A 410 -3.94 -34.28 52.87
CA CYS A 410 -3.38 -34.01 54.20
C CYS A 410 -2.92 -32.55 54.34
N THR A 411 -3.58 -31.87 55.26
CA THR A 411 -3.10 -30.73 56.05
C THR A 411 -1.71 -30.97 56.64
N SER A 412 -0.85 -29.97 56.68
CA SER A 412 -0.16 -29.59 57.92
C SER A 412 0.52 -28.23 57.81
N SER A 413 0.18 -27.40 58.79
CA SER A 413 0.94 -26.31 59.35
C SER A 413 2.32 -26.76 59.86
N SER A 414 3.34 -25.97 59.58
CA SER A 414 4.38 -25.49 60.53
C SER A 414 5.11 -24.33 59.89
#